data_AF-A0A101D4E8-F1
#
_entry.id   AF-A0A101D4E8-F1
#
_cell.length_a   1.000
_cell.length_b   1.000
_cell.length_c   1.000
_cell.angle_alpha   90.00
_cell.angle_beta   90.00
_cell.angle_gamma   90.00
#
_symmetry.space_group_name_H-M   'P 1'
#
loop_
_entity.id
_entity.type
_entity.pdbx_description
1 polymer ?
#
loop_
_entity_poly.entity_id
_entity_poly.type
_entity_poly.pdbx_seq_one_letter_code
_entity_poly.pdbx_strand_id
1 'polypeptide(L)'
;MKLLNRSALSVRPTQPFVDWINALEPTMGDDDLTLDDVERESTIYLIPEMDTPEALETFVRDRYVEILETELRAWEEDERQWPDKLDWALFQEFVRVEHSYLAIDLDDETPLEISEVDDALLLDSEQD
;
A
#
# COMPACT_ATOMS: atom_id res chain seq x y z
N MET A 1 8.38 -22.92 -7.98
CA MET A 1 9.24 -21.74 -8.03
C MET A 1 9.31 -21.20 -9.44
N LYS A 2 8.57 -20.12 -9.71
CA LYS A 2 8.59 -19.39 -10.99
C LYS A 2 9.10 -17.98 -10.72
N LEU A 3 10.08 -17.53 -11.51
CA LEU A 3 10.53 -16.15 -11.46
C LEU A 3 9.49 -15.27 -12.17
N LEU A 4 8.97 -14.26 -11.49
CA LEU A 4 8.08 -13.28 -12.09
C LEU A 4 8.92 -12.22 -12.81
N ASN A 5 8.51 -11.81 -14.01
CA ASN A 5 9.09 -10.65 -14.71
C ASN A 5 8.58 -9.34 -14.10
N ARG A 6 8.65 -9.24 -12.77
CA ARG A 6 8.13 -8.16 -11.93
C ARG A 6 9.07 -7.96 -10.76
N SER A 7 9.26 -6.71 -10.38
CA SER A 7 9.78 -6.35 -9.07
C SER A 7 8.61 -6.15 -8.09
N ALA A 8 8.90 -6.16 -6.80
CA ALA A 8 7.91 -5.85 -5.77
C ALA A 8 8.24 -4.51 -5.10
N LEU A 9 7.19 -3.78 -4.74
CA LEU A 9 7.25 -2.50 -4.06
C LEU A 9 6.43 -2.62 -2.78
N SER A 10 7.09 -2.69 -1.63
CA SER A 10 6.41 -2.70 -0.34
C SER A 10 6.18 -1.27 0.11
N VAL A 11 4.93 -0.94 0.43
CA VAL A 11 4.54 0.39 0.94
C VAL A 11 4.36 0.27 2.43
N ARG A 12 5.31 0.80 3.20
CA ARG A 12 5.33 0.71 4.66
C ARG A 12 4.74 1.99 5.25
N PRO A 13 3.74 1.92 6.12
CA PRO A 13 3.23 3.09 6.82
C PRO A 13 4.32 3.68 7.72
N THR A 14 4.22 4.97 8.00
CA THR A 14 5.04 5.68 8.97
C THR A 14 4.21 6.06 10.19
N GLN A 15 4.85 6.55 11.26
CA GLN A 15 4.13 7.04 12.43
C GLN A 15 3.12 8.15 12.09
N PRO A 16 3.42 9.17 11.24
CA PRO A 16 2.42 10.13 10.79
C PRO A 16 1.16 9.53 10.17
N PHE A 17 1.28 8.43 9.44
CA PHE A 17 0.12 7.75 8.86
C PHE A 17 -0.74 7.09 9.94
N VAL A 18 -0.10 6.43 10.90
CA VAL A 18 -0.78 5.83 12.07
C VAL A 18 -1.47 6.91 12.91
N ASP A 19 -0.79 8.04 13.14
CA ASP A 19 -1.34 9.17 13.88
C ASP A 19 -2.56 9.77 13.15
N TRP A 20 -2.55 9.78 11.82
CA TRP A 20 -3.71 10.16 11.01
C TRP A 20 -4.86 9.16 11.17
N ILE A 21 -4.59 7.84 11.08
CA ILE A 21 -5.61 6.80 11.27
C ILE A 21 -6.27 6.93 12.66
N ASN A 22 -5.48 7.03 13.72
CA ASN A 22 -5.98 7.16 15.09
C ASN A 22 -6.74 8.48 15.34
N ALA A 23 -6.59 9.47 14.46
CA ALA A 23 -7.34 10.73 14.52
C ALA A 23 -8.68 10.69 13.78
N LEU A 24 -8.88 9.70 12.89
CA LEU A 24 -10.21 9.37 12.37
C LEU A 24 -11.10 8.95 13.55
N GLU A 25 -12.39 9.26 13.51
CA GLU A 25 -13.33 8.98 14.63
C GLU A 25 -13.08 7.59 15.24
N PRO A 26 -13.18 7.43 16.58
CA PRO A 26 -12.61 6.30 17.31
C PRO A 26 -12.95 4.96 16.64
N THR A 27 -11.97 4.43 15.91
CA THR A 27 -12.04 3.15 15.22
C THR A 27 -12.29 2.07 16.26
N MET A 28 -13.03 1.02 15.89
CA MET A 28 -13.61 0.05 16.80
C MET A 28 -12.58 -0.59 17.77
N GLY A 29 -12.46 -0.04 18.97
CA GLY A 29 -11.54 -0.49 20.01
C GLY A 29 -11.29 0.63 21.02
N ASP A 30 -11.14 0.31 22.30
CA ASP A 30 -10.84 1.30 23.35
C ASP A 30 -9.37 1.77 23.30
N ASP A 31 -8.54 1.23 22.38
CA ASP A 31 -7.10 1.46 22.29
C ASP A 31 -6.67 1.90 20.88
N ASP A 32 -5.76 2.88 20.81
CA ASP A 32 -5.14 3.37 19.57
C ASP A 32 -4.31 2.28 18.85
N LEU A 33 -4.31 2.29 17.52
CA LEU A 33 -3.48 1.40 16.70
C LEU A 33 -2.00 1.75 16.85
N THR A 34 -1.15 0.71 16.89
CA THR A 34 0.30 0.88 16.86
C THR A 34 0.82 0.83 15.42
N LEU A 35 2.05 1.31 15.21
CA LEU A 35 2.72 1.19 13.91
C LEU A 35 2.84 -0.26 13.45
N ASP A 36 3.08 -1.20 14.37
CA ASP A 36 3.16 -2.63 14.05
C ASP A 36 1.81 -3.18 13.58
N ASP A 37 0.68 -2.64 14.07
CA ASP A 37 -0.65 -3.06 13.65
C ASP A 37 -0.94 -2.60 12.23
N VAL A 38 -0.69 -1.33 11.93
CA VAL A 38 -0.87 -0.78 10.58
C VAL A 38 0.15 -1.37 9.59
N GLU A 39 1.38 -1.67 10.02
CA GLU A 39 2.39 -2.29 9.16
C GLU A 39 2.01 -3.70 8.71
N ARG A 40 1.20 -4.44 9.48
CA ARG A 40 0.72 -5.78 9.08
C ARG A 40 -0.25 -5.73 7.90
N GLU A 41 -0.97 -4.63 7.74
CA GLU A 41 -1.90 -4.38 6.64
C GLU A 41 -1.23 -3.70 5.43
N SER A 42 0.12 -3.62 5.41
CA SER A 42 0.86 -2.98 4.31
C SER A 42 0.64 -3.67 2.96
N THR A 43 0.40 -2.87 1.93
CA THR A 43 0.24 -3.37 0.56
C THR A 43 1.59 -3.62 -0.14
N ILE A 44 1.65 -4.68 -0.95
CA ILE A 44 2.76 -4.95 -1.87
C ILE A 44 2.27 -4.81 -3.31
N TYR A 45 2.92 -3.92 -4.07
CA TYR A 45 2.63 -3.71 -5.48
C TYR A 45 3.63 -4.47 -6.35
N LEU A 46 3.14 -5.29 -7.28
CA LEU A 46 3.97 -5.89 -8.33
C LEU A 46 4.15 -4.90 -9.47
N ILE A 47 5.37 -4.39 -9.62
CA ILE A 47 5.73 -3.37 -10.62
C ILE A 47 6.57 -4.02 -11.74
N PRO A 48 6.70 -3.37 -12.91
CA PRO A 48 7.67 -3.81 -13.91
C PRO A 48 9.08 -3.91 -13.31
N GLU A 49 9.95 -4.71 -13.93
CA GLU A 49 11.36 -4.76 -13.52
C GLU A 49 11.98 -3.36 -13.64
N MET A 50 12.65 -2.93 -12.57
CA MET A 50 13.32 -1.64 -12.52
C MET A 50 14.82 -1.87 -12.68
N ASP A 51 15.38 -1.37 -13.79
CA ASP A 51 16.79 -1.54 -14.10
C ASP A 51 17.71 -0.58 -13.31
N THR A 52 17.18 0.58 -12.88
CA THR A 52 17.95 1.59 -12.13
C THR A 52 17.11 2.26 -11.03
N PRO A 53 17.75 2.81 -9.99
CA PRO A 53 17.07 3.59 -8.95
C PRO A 53 16.31 4.81 -9.50
N GLU A 54 16.81 5.47 -10.54
CA GLU A 54 16.17 6.62 -11.16
C GLU A 54 14.88 6.23 -11.92
N ALA A 55 14.87 5.06 -12.55
CA ALA A 55 13.68 4.50 -13.19
C ALA A 55 12.61 4.18 -12.14
N LEU A 56 13.01 3.58 -11.01
CA LEU A 56 12.14 3.33 -9.87
C LEU A 56 11.57 4.64 -9.31
N GLU A 57 12.42 5.64 -9.04
CA GLU A 57 11.97 6.93 -8.52
C GLU A 57 10.96 7.58 -9.47
N THR A 58 11.25 7.59 -10.77
CA THR A 58 10.32 8.12 -11.79
C THR A 58 9.00 7.36 -11.79
N PHE A 59 9.04 6.02 -11.74
CA PHE A 59 7.84 5.19 -11.72
C PHE A 59 6.95 5.49 -10.50
N VAL A 60 7.55 5.60 -9.32
CA VAL A 60 6.85 5.94 -8.08
C VAL A 60 6.33 7.38 -8.13
N ARG A 61 7.11 8.33 -8.65
CA ARG A 61 6.69 9.73 -8.86
C ARG A 61 5.51 9.89 -9.79
N ASP A 62 5.36 9.02 -10.77
CA ASP A 62 4.23 9.06 -11.69
C ASP A 62 2.95 8.44 -11.09
N ARG A 63 3.07 7.63 -10.02
CA ARG A 63 1.98 6.83 -9.42
C ARG A 63 1.72 7.07 -7.95
N TYR A 64 2.46 7.97 -7.30
CA TYR A 64 2.37 8.14 -5.84
C TYR A 64 0.96 8.49 -5.37
N VAL A 65 0.19 9.22 -6.18
CA VAL A 65 -1.21 9.57 -5.85
C VAL A 65 -2.05 8.30 -5.81
N GLU A 66 -2.00 7.46 -6.86
CA GLU A 66 -2.74 6.19 -6.92
C GLU A 66 -2.39 5.26 -5.76
N ILE A 67 -1.10 5.16 -5.42
CA ILE A 67 -0.64 4.38 -4.26
C ILE A 67 -1.20 5.00 -2.97
N LEU A 68 -1.06 6.32 -2.77
CA LEU A 68 -1.52 7.00 -1.56
C LEU A 68 -3.03 6.88 -1.36
N GLU A 69 -3.81 7.07 -2.43
CA GLU A 69 -5.27 6.93 -2.40
C GLU A 69 -5.68 5.50 -2.04
N THR A 70 -4.96 4.50 -2.54
CA THR A 70 -5.21 3.09 -2.19
C THR A 70 -4.94 2.84 -0.71
N GLU A 71 -3.81 3.33 -0.17
CA GLU A 71 -3.49 3.18 1.26
C GLU A 71 -4.47 3.94 2.14
N LEU A 72 -4.87 5.17 1.79
CA LEU A 72 -5.86 5.95 2.55
C LEU A 72 -7.23 5.26 2.56
N ARG A 73 -7.66 4.76 1.38
CA ARG A 73 -8.96 4.09 1.22
C ARG A 73 -9.07 2.80 2.03
N ALA A 74 -7.96 2.11 2.26
CA ALA A 74 -7.94 0.91 3.10
C ALA A 74 -8.35 1.19 4.56
N TRP A 75 -8.23 2.44 5.02
CA TRP A 75 -8.56 2.84 6.40
C TRP A 75 -9.78 3.77 6.49
N GLU A 76 -10.01 4.59 5.45
CA GLU A 76 -11.13 5.54 5.42
C GLU A 76 -11.67 5.70 4.01
N GLU A 77 -12.95 5.41 3.82
CA GLU A 77 -13.61 5.51 2.52
C GLU A 77 -14.11 6.93 2.20
N ASP A 78 -14.48 7.74 3.21
CA ASP A 78 -14.93 9.10 2.97
C ASP A 78 -13.73 10.00 2.66
N GLU A 79 -13.52 10.27 1.38
CA GLU A 79 -12.49 11.18 0.87
C GLU A 79 -12.52 12.59 1.50
N ARG A 80 -13.62 12.98 2.16
CA ARG A 80 -13.70 14.24 2.92
C ARG A 80 -12.88 14.22 4.22
N GLN A 81 -12.57 13.04 4.74
CA GLN A 81 -11.74 12.83 5.92
C GLN A 81 -10.25 12.67 5.56
N TRP A 82 -9.94 12.55 4.27
CA TRP A 82 -8.56 12.48 3.79
C TRP A 82 -7.84 13.82 3.94
N PRO A 83 -6.50 13.83 3.95
CA PRO A 83 -5.73 15.06 3.90
C PRO A 83 -6.07 15.92 2.67
N ASP A 84 -6.21 17.24 2.85
CA ASP A 84 -6.61 18.19 1.80
C ASP A 84 -5.72 18.17 0.55
N LYS A 85 -4.46 17.72 0.67
CA LYS A 85 -3.48 17.71 -0.41
C LYS A 85 -2.73 16.39 -0.46
N LEU A 86 -3.05 15.60 -1.47
CA LEU A 86 -2.32 14.38 -1.81
C LEU A 86 -1.13 14.71 -2.71
N ASP A 87 -0.15 15.42 -2.14
CA ASP A 87 1.08 15.77 -2.85
C ASP A 87 2.24 14.85 -2.47
N TRP A 88 3.35 15.00 -3.20
CA TRP A 88 4.52 14.17 -2.98
C TRP A 88 5.11 14.30 -1.57
N ALA A 89 5.00 15.48 -0.93
CA ALA A 89 5.53 15.65 0.41
C ALA A 89 4.73 14.82 1.41
N LEU A 90 3.40 14.83 1.30
CA LEU A 90 2.52 13.98 2.10
C LEU A 90 2.83 12.49 1.87
N PHE A 91 3.01 12.08 0.62
CA PHE A 91 3.38 10.69 0.31
C PHE A 91 4.66 10.24 1.03
N GLN A 92 5.71 11.05 0.99
CA GLN A 92 6.97 10.74 1.70
C GLN A 92 6.84 10.79 3.22
N GLU A 93 5.89 11.57 3.74
CA GLU A 93 5.62 11.65 5.16
C GLU A 93 4.87 10.41 5.64
N PHE A 94 3.86 9.96 4.89
CA PHE A 94 2.94 8.90 5.27
C PHE A 94 3.47 7.49 4.99
N VAL A 95 4.27 7.32 3.94
CA VAL A 95 4.76 5.99 3.56
C VAL A 95 6.25 5.96 3.21
N ARG A 96 6.88 4.84 3.55
CA ARG A 96 8.21 4.45 3.09
C ARG A 96 8.08 3.36 2.04
N VAL A 97 8.69 3.59 0.90
CA VAL A 97 8.70 2.63 -0.21
C VAL A 97 9.97 1.78 -0.17
N GLU A 98 9.81 0.46 -0.19
CA GLU A 98 10.91 -0.51 -0.23
C GLU A 98 10.84 -1.36 -1.50
N HIS A 99 11.88 -1.28 -2.32
CA HIS A 99 11.95 -2.03 -3.58
C HIS A 99 12.66 -3.37 -3.39
N SER A 100 11.99 -4.43 -3.84
CA SER A 100 12.55 -5.76 -3.99
C SER A 100 12.73 -6.07 -5.47
N TYR A 101 13.98 -6.24 -5.89
CA TYR A 101 14.34 -6.51 -7.29
C TYR A 101 13.75 -7.82 -7.83
N LEU A 102 13.50 -8.80 -6.95
CA LEU A 102 13.15 -10.15 -7.32
C LEU A 102 11.84 -10.57 -6.67
N ALA A 103 10.85 -10.95 -7.47
CA ALA A 103 9.62 -11.59 -7.00
C ALA A 103 9.57 -13.04 -7.51
N ILE A 104 9.44 -13.98 -6.59
CA ILE A 104 9.39 -15.42 -6.90
C ILE A 104 8.05 -15.96 -6.42
N ASP A 105 7.30 -16.53 -7.36
CA ASP A 105 6.10 -17.29 -7.05
C ASP A 105 6.49 -18.71 -6.59
N LEU A 106 6.08 -19.06 -5.38
CA LEU A 106 6.34 -20.35 -4.77
C LEU A 106 5.22 -21.36 -5.03
N ASP A 107 4.07 -20.95 -5.57
CA ASP A 107 3.00 -21.86 -5.97
C ASP A 107 3.26 -22.42 -7.38
N ASP A 108 3.55 -23.72 -7.44
CA ASP A 108 3.74 -24.43 -8.70
C ASP A 108 2.45 -25.03 -9.26
N GLU A 109 1.43 -25.20 -8.42
CA GLU A 109 0.17 -25.86 -8.76
C GLU A 109 -0.83 -24.87 -9.35
N THR A 110 -0.93 -23.68 -8.78
CA THR A 110 -1.88 -22.64 -9.22
C THR A 110 -1.15 -21.57 -10.03
N PRO A 111 -1.57 -21.26 -11.27
CA PRO A 111 -1.04 -20.13 -12.02
C PRO A 111 -1.42 -18.79 -11.38
N LEU A 112 -0.52 -17.81 -11.45
CA LEU A 112 -0.85 -16.43 -11.13
C LEU A 112 -1.84 -15.88 -12.17
N GLU A 113 -3.03 -15.49 -11.73
CA GLU A 113 -4.09 -14.90 -12.57
C GLU A 113 -4.35 -13.45 -12.16
N ILE A 114 -4.79 -12.64 -13.12
CA ILE A 114 -5.20 -11.25 -12.87
C ILE A 114 -6.71 -11.25 -12.68
N SER A 115 -7.15 -10.85 -11.49
CA SER A 115 -8.56 -10.55 -11.22
C SER A 115 -8.78 -9.05 -11.35
N GLU A 116 -9.91 -8.65 -11.91
CA GLU A 116 -10.37 -7.27 -11.77
C GLU A 116 -10.74 -7.08 -10.30
N VAL A 117 -10.06 -6.16 -9.62
CA VAL A 117 -10.45 -5.75 -8.27
C VAL A 117 -11.65 -4.85 -8.46
N ASP A 118 -12.86 -5.36 -8.18
CA ASP A 118 -13.98 -4.48 -7.86
C ASP A 118 -13.56 -3.73 -6.59
N ASP A 119 -13.67 -2.41 -6.56
CA ASP A 119 -13.33 -1.58 -5.37
C ASP A 119 -14.01 -2.11 -4.08
N ALA A 120 -15.09 -2.89 -4.23
CA ALA A 120 -15.80 -3.56 -3.15
C ALA A 120 -15.11 -4.81 -2.55
N LEU A 121 -14.06 -5.36 -3.15
CA LEU A 121 -13.37 -6.57 -2.67
C LEU A 121 -12.16 -6.29 -1.77
N LEU A 122 -11.68 -5.05 -1.72
CA LEU A 122 -10.75 -4.59 -0.67
C LEU A 122 -11.46 -4.46 0.70
N LEU A 123 -12.79 -4.61 0.73
CA LEU A 123 -13.65 -4.43 1.90
C LEU A 123 -13.76 -5.69 2.79
N ASP A 124 -13.30 -6.85 2.33
CA ASP A 124 -13.56 -8.14 3.00
C ASP A 124 -12.40 -8.62 3.91
N SER A 125 -11.31 -7.86 4.06
CA SER A 125 -10.20 -8.24 4.96
C SER A 125 -10.54 -8.11 6.47
N GLU A 126 -11.72 -7.62 6.84
CA GLU A 126 -12.17 -7.49 8.25
C GLU A 126 -13.09 -8.62 8.75
N GLN A 127 -13.14 -9.79 8.10
CA GLN A 127 -13.88 -10.94 8.66
C GLN A 127 -13.08 -12.25 8.66
N ASP A 128 -12.33 -12.45 9.75
CA ASP A 128 -12.28 -13.74 10.48
C ASP A 128 -11.83 -13.56 11.95
#